data_AF-A0A8T7HBS8-F1
#
_entry.id   AF-A0A8T7HBS8-F1
#
_cell.length_a   1.000
_cell.length_b   1.000
_cell.length_c   1.000
_cell.angle_alpha   90.00
_cell.angle_beta   90.00
_cell.angle_gamma   90.00
#
_symmetry.space_group_name_H-M   'P 1'
#
loop_
_entity.id
_entity.type
_entity.pdbx_description
1 polymer ?
#
loop_
_entity_poly.entity_id
_entity_poly.type
_entity_poly.pdbx_seq_one_letter_code
_entity_poly.pdbx_strand_id
1 'polypeptide(L)'
;MVQANFNTLIYYFQAYGVVDFLLPFLLVFTIVYAVSSRIDWLNENKNFRMVIAVVVGLLFVIPHVMGTYPLGYDPVQVLNESLPSISLVIIAAVMMLILLGLFGAELREKGTTFVGIASIAFVVYIFGASLRFWRAPYDIFSWWSSQTTELIIILLIFGLIVRFITGDDHGVNRGSGENQDAYDTRVAAARTARRAEQSTYVGRRRNE
;
A
#
# COMPACT_ATOMS: atom_id res chain seq x y z
N MET A 1 38.66 -2.39 -29.86
CA MET A 1 37.35 -2.91 -30.33
C MET A 1 36.33 -2.59 -29.25
N VAL A 2 35.30 -1.81 -29.56
CA VAL A 2 34.21 -1.56 -28.60
C VAL A 2 33.46 -2.88 -28.44
N GLN A 3 33.44 -3.45 -27.24
CA GLN A 3 32.63 -4.63 -26.97
C GLN A 3 31.15 -4.25 -27.12
N ALA A 4 30.46 -4.94 -28.02
CA ALA A 4 29.03 -4.77 -28.23
C ALA A 4 28.29 -5.39 -27.03
N ASN A 5 28.05 -4.57 -26.02
CA ASN A 5 27.31 -4.94 -24.82
C ASN A 5 25.92 -4.29 -24.85
N PHE A 6 24.99 -4.82 -24.06
CA PHE A 6 23.61 -4.30 -24.01
C PHE A 6 23.54 -2.82 -23.63
N ASN A 7 24.45 -2.34 -22.77
CA ASN A 7 24.57 -0.92 -22.43
C ASN A 7 24.91 -0.06 -23.65
N THR A 8 25.74 -0.57 -24.57
CA THR A 8 26.08 0.12 -25.82
C THR A 8 24.85 0.22 -26.73
N LEU A 9 23.99 -0.80 -26.76
CA LEU A 9 22.73 -0.78 -27.51
C LEU A 9 21.75 0.26 -26.94
N ILE A 10 21.56 0.30 -25.62
CA ILE A 10 20.72 1.31 -24.96
C ILE A 10 21.23 2.72 -25.24
N TYR A 11 22.55 2.91 -25.16
CA TYR A 11 23.16 4.21 -25.47
C TYR A 11 22.85 4.64 -26.91
N TYR A 12 22.94 3.74 -27.89
CA TYR A 12 22.54 4.07 -29.26
C TYR A 12 21.05 4.39 -29.37
N PHE A 13 20.17 3.64 -28.70
CA PHE A 13 18.72 3.90 -28.73
C PHE A 13 18.38 5.27 -28.14
N GLN A 14 19.04 5.65 -27.05
CA GLN A 14 18.92 6.96 -26.46
C GLN A 14 19.50 8.04 -27.38
N ALA A 15 20.70 7.83 -27.95
CA ALA A 15 21.35 8.79 -28.83
C ALA A 15 20.58 9.06 -30.13
N TYR A 16 19.88 8.05 -30.66
CA TYR A 16 18.99 8.19 -31.82
C TYR A 16 17.59 8.71 -31.45
N GLY A 17 17.32 9.03 -30.18
CA GLY A 17 16.02 9.53 -29.72
C GLY A 17 14.89 8.50 -29.78
N VAL A 18 15.22 7.20 -29.91
CA VAL A 18 14.21 6.12 -29.96
C VAL A 18 13.45 6.05 -28.64
N VAL A 19 14.14 6.24 -27.51
CA VAL A 19 13.52 6.22 -26.18
C VAL A 19 12.58 7.41 -26.00
N ASP A 20 13.02 8.60 -26.42
CA ASP A 20 12.27 9.85 -26.33
C ASP A 20 11.02 9.84 -27.23
N PHE A 21 11.05 9.09 -28.33
CA PHE A 21 9.89 8.84 -29.18
C PHE A 21 8.97 7.75 -28.62
N LEU A 22 9.54 6.60 -28.24
CA LEU A 22 8.78 5.38 -27.96
C LEU A 22 8.02 5.46 -26.63
N LEU A 23 8.63 6.01 -25.58
CA LEU A 23 7.99 6.11 -24.26
C LEU A 23 6.68 6.92 -24.30
N PRO A 24 6.67 8.18 -24.80
CA PRO A 24 5.43 8.94 -24.87
C PRO A 24 4.44 8.38 -25.89
N PHE A 25 4.93 7.71 -26.95
CA PHE A 25 4.06 7.03 -27.91
C PHE A 25 3.26 5.93 -27.25
N LEU A 26 3.93 5.03 -26.52
CA LEU A 26 3.27 3.95 -25.81
C LEU A 26 2.30 4.47 -24.75
N LEU A 27 2.65 5.56 -24.06
CA LEU A 27 1.79 6.21 -23.08
C LEU A 27 0.48 6.71 -23.71
N VAL A 28 0.56 7.56 -24.73
CA VAL A 28 -0.61 8.13 -25.41
C VAL A 28 -1.40 7.03 -26.12
N PHE A 29 -0.73 6.12 -26.83
CA PHE A 29 -1.35 4.96 -27.49
C PHE A 29 -2.19 4.15 -26.50
N THR A 30 -1.63 3.80 -25.35
CA THR A 30 -2.32 2.97 -24.36
C THR A 30 -3.53 3.68 -23.77
N ILE A 31 -3.40 4.98 -23.45
CA ILE A 31 -4.52 5.77 -22.92
C ILE A 31 -5.64 5.89 -23.96
N VAL A 32 -5.32 6.27 -25.20
CA VAL A 32 -6.32 6.42 -26.27
C VAL A 32 -6.98 5.08 -26.58
N TYR A 33 -6.21 4.00 -26.64
CA TYR A 33 -6.74 2.65 -26.85
C TYR A 33 -7.69 2.21 -25.72
N ALA A 34 -7.30 2.46 -24.47
CA ALA A 34 -8.10 2.14 -23.29
C ALA A 34 -9.40 2.94 -23.24
N VAL A 35 -9.33 4.25 -23.49
CA VAL A 35 -10.50 5.14 -23.54
C VAL A 35 -11.42 4.77 -24.70
N SER A 36 -10.88 4.54 -25.90
CA SER A 36 -11.65 4.11 -27.07
C SER A 36 -12.38 2.78 -26.83
N SER A 37 -11.81 1.88 -26.02
CA SER A 37 -12.45 0.61 -25.65
C SER A 37 -13.62 0.76 -24.67
N ARG A 38 -13.80 1.94 -24.05
CA ARG A 38 -14.94 2.24 -23.16
C ARG A 38 -16.12 2.89 -23.89
N ILE A 39 -15.97 3.23 -25.16
CA ILE A 39 -16.99 3.90 -25.96
C ILE A 39 -17.72 2.84 -26.79
N ASP A 40 -19.02 2.64 -26.55
CA ASP A 40 -19.79 1.52 -27.09
C ASP A 40 -19.69 1.38 -28.62
N TRP A 41 -19.89 2.49 -29.36
CA TRP A 41 -19.83 2.48 -30.83
C TRP A 41 -18.41 2.28 -31.40
N LEU A 42 -17.36 2.62 -30.65
CA LEU A 42 -15.97 2.34 -31.04
C LEU A 42 -15.53 0.92 -30.66
N ASN A 43 -16.26 0.26 -29.75
CA ASN A 43 -15.89 -1.04 -29.24
C ASN A 43 -16.21 -2.19 -30.20
N GLU A 44 -17.02 -1.97 -31.23
CA GLU A 44 -17.40 -3.00 -32.20
C GLU A 44 -16.21 -3.52 -33.03
N ASN A 45 -15.26 -2.63 -33.39
CA ASN A 45 -14.16 -2.96 -34.28
C ASN A 45 -12.78 -2.77 -33.63
N LYS A 46 -12.14 -3.87 -33.19
CA LYS A 46 -10.80 -3.84 -32.57
C LYS A 46 -9.74 -3.16 -33.45
N ASN A 47 -9.77 -3.43 -34.75
CA ASN A 47 -8.82 -2.85 -35.70
C ASN A 47 -8.97 -1.33 -35.77
N PHE A 48 -10.20 -0.82 -35.72
CA PHE A 48 -10.46 0.62 -35.76
C PHE A 48 -9.90 1.33 -34.53
N ARG A 49 -10.09 0.76 -33.33
CA ARG A 49 -9.51 1.30 -32.08
C ARG A 49 -7.99 1.32 -32.11
N MET A 50 -7.38 0.26 -32.60
CA MET A 50 -5.93 0.17 -32.73
C MET A 50 -5.40 1.25 -33.69
N VAL A 51 -6.02 1.41 -34.86
CA VAL A 51 -5.63 2.43 -35.85
C VAL A 51 -5.80 3.84 -35.27
N ILE A 52 -6.92 4.14 -34.61
CA ILE A 52 -7.12 5.44 -33.95
C ILE A 52 -6.03 5.70 -32.92
N ALA A 53 -5.76 4.73 -32.04
CA ALA A 53 -4.74 4.88 -31.01
C ALA A 53 -3.34 5.10 -31.59
N VAL A 54 -2.97 4.42 -32.68
CA VAL A 54 -1.70 4.64 -33.37
C VAL A 54 -1.64 6.03 -33.99
N VAL A 55 -2.68 6.44 -34.74
CA VAL A 55 -2.72 7.74 -35.41
C VAL A 55 -2.66 8.88 -34.40
N VAL A 56 -3.48 8.82 -33.34
CA VAL A 56 -3.48 9.84 -32.28
C VAL A 56 -2.16 9.81 -31.51
N GLY A 57 -1.62 8.63 -31.20
CA GLY A 57 -0.31 8.51 -30.55
C GLY A 57 0.80 9.18 -31.35
N LEU A 58 0.87 8.93 -32.66
CA LEU A 58 1.84 9.58 -33.55
C LEU A 58 1.63 11.09 -33.65
N LEU A 59 0.38 11.56 -33.70
CA LEU A 59 0.05 12.99 -33.72
C LEU A 59 0.55 13.74 -32.48
N PHE A 60 0.64 13.07 -31.32
CA PHE A 60 1.17 13.68 -30.09
C PHE A 60 2.71 13.57 -30.00
N VAL A 61 3.28 12.47 -30.47
CA VAL A 61 4.72 12.23 -30.27
C VAL A 61 5.58 13.00 -31.26
N ILE A 62 5.14 13.16 -32.51
CA ILE A 62 5.90 13.91 -33.52
C ILE A 62 6.18 15.35 -33.05
N PRO A 63 5.19 16.16 -32.66
CA PRO A 63 5.45 17.51 -32.18
C PRO A 63 6.18 17.55 -30.82
N HIS A 64 6.08 16.50 -30.00
CA HIS A 64 6.86 16.38 -28.75
C HIS A 64 8.36 16.28 -29.05
N VAL A 65 8.73 15.29 -29.88
CA VAL A 65 10.14 15.03 -30.23
C VAL A 65 10.74 16.19 -31.04
N MET A 66 9.93 16.81 -31.90
CA MET A 66 10.37 17.96 -32.70
C MET A 66 10.37 19.28 -31.92
N GLY A 67 9.77 19.34 -30.73
CA GLY A 67 9.58 20.58 -29.98
C GLY A 67 8.72 21.61 -30.72
N THR A 68 7.79 21.16 -31.57
CA THR A 68 6.98 22.03 -32.45
C THR A 68 5.54 22.20 -31.99
N TYR A 69 5.24 21.90 -30.72
CA TYR A 69 3.90 22.13 -30.18
C TYR A 69 3.51 23.62 -30.30
N PRO A 70 2.37 23.93 -30.94
CA PRO A 70 1.88 25.30 -30.99
C PRO A 70 1.61 25.78 -29.55
N LEU A 71 1.93 27.04 -29.27
CA LEU A 71 1.79 27.68 -27.95
C LEU A 71 2.86 27.31 -26.91
N GLY A 72 3.89 26.53 -27.29
CA GLY A 72 4.99 26.17 -26.38
C GLY A 72 4.55 25.29 -25.20
N TYR A 73 3.35 24.71 -25.27
CA TYR A 73 2.80 23.82 -24.26
C TYR A 73 2.79 22.41 -24.81
N ASP A 74 3.62 21.56 -24.23
CA ASP A 74 3.76 20.17 -24.62
C ASP A 74 2.93 19.26 -23.70
N PRO A 75 1.82 18.66 -24.19
CA PRO A 75 0.97 17.79 -23.39
C PRO A 75 1.69 16.56 -22.84
N VAL A 76 2.68 16.03 -23.55
CA VAL A 76 3.46 14.87 -23.10
C VAL A 76 4.36 15.26 -21.94
N GLN A 77 5.04 16.41 -22.05
CA GLN A 77 5.83 16.94 -20.95
C GLN A 77 4.97 17.20 -19.71
N VAL A 78 3.82 17.84 -19.90
CA VAL A 78 2.86 18.13 -18.83
C VAL A 78 2.39 16.85 -18.16
N LEU A 79 2.10 15.79 -18.93
CA LEU A 79 1.71 14.51 -18.39
C LEU A 79 2.84 13.88 -17.59
N ASN A 80 4.09 13.90 -18.09
CA ASN A 80 5.25 13.39 -17.38
C ASN A 80 5.54 14.15 -16.07
N GLU A 81 5.33 15.46 -16.06
CA GLU A 81 5.45 16.29 -14.86
C GLU A 81 4.30 16.08 -13.88
N SER A 82 3.09 15.77 -14.39
CA SER A 82 1.89 15.59 -13.58
C SER A 82 1.74 14.17 -13.00
N LEU A 83 2.24 13.14 -13.69
CA LEU A 83 2.09 11.74 -13.27
C LEU A 83 2.63 11.48 -11.85
N PRO A 84 3.83 11.95 -11.47
CA PRO A 84 4.33 11.83 -10.10
C PRO A 84 3.40 12.50 -9.08
N SER A 85 2.93 13.72 -9.38
CA SER A 85 2.04 14.47 -8.48
C SER A 85 0.68 13.80 -8.32
N ILE A 86 0.06 13.30 -9.40
CA ILE A 86 -1.21 12.57 -9.35
C ILE A 86 -1.04 11.27 -8.56
N SER A 87 0.05 10.54 -8.77
CA SER A 87 0.36 9.32 -8.02
C SER A 87 0.45 9.59 -6.52
N LEU A 88 1.08 10.71 -6.16
CA LEU A 88 1.18 11.17 -4.79
C LEU A 88 -0.19 11.53 -4.21
N VAL A 89 -1.07 12.19 -4.96
CA VAL A 89 -2.46 12.46 -4.54
C VAL A 89 -3.25 11.16 -4.31
N ILE A 90 -3.14 10.19 -5.21
CA ILE A 90 -3.83 8.89 -5.07
C ILE A 90 -3.37 8.17 -3.81
N ILE A 91 -2.06 8.15 -3.57
CA ILE A 91 -1.47 7.56 -2.35
C ILE A 91 -1.99 8.29 -1.09
N ALA A 92 -2.07 9.62 -1.12
CA ALA A 92 -2.66 10.41 -0.04
C ALA A 92 -4.11 10.02 0.25
N ALA A 93 -4.92 9.91 -0.81
CA ALA A 93 -6.33 9.56 -0.71
C ALA A 93 -6.51 8.16 -0.15
N VAL A 94 -5.72 7.18 -0.61
CA VAL A 94 -5.74 5.81 -0.08
C VAL A 94 -5.35 5.80 1.40
N MET A 95 -4.30 6.51 1.80
CA MET A 95 -3.93 6.63 3.21
C MET A 95 -5.03 7.27 4.04
N MET A 96 -5.66 8.33 3.54
CA MET A 96 -6.78 8.98 4.22
C MET A 96 -7.96 8.02 4.39
N LEU A 97 -8.31 7.25 3.35
CA LEU A 97 -9.34 6.22 3.43
C LEU A 97 -8.99 5.12 4.44
N ILE A 98 -7.72 4.70 4.51
CA ILE A 98 -7.25 3.74 5.53
C ILE A 98 -7.38 4.32 6.93
N LEU A 99 -6.97 5.57 7.15
CA LEU A 99 -7.09 6.23 8.47
C LEU A 99 -8.55 6.40 8.89
N LEU A 100 -9.42 6.79 7.96
CA LEU A 100 -10.86 6.87 8.21
C LEU A 100 -11.47 5.49 8.49
N GLY A 101 -11.05 4.45 7.77
CA GLY A 101 -11.48 3.08 8.02
C GLY A 101 -10.99 2.54 9.36
N LEU A 102 -9.76 2.87 9.75
CA LEU A 102 -9.13 2.43 10.99
C LEU A 102 -9.71 3.13 12.22
N PHE A 103 -9.86 4.46 12.17
CA PHE A 103 -10.29 5.26 13.32
C PHE A 103 -11.79 5.56 13.33
N GLY A 104 -12.48 5.46 12.19
CA GLY A 104 -13.90 5.84 12.06
C GLY A 104 -14.86 4.96 12.85
N ALA A 105 -14.46 3.75 13.25
CA ALA A 105 -15.32 2.84 14.01
C ALA A 105 -15.35 3.13 15.53
N GLU A 106 -14.36 3.85 16.09
CA GLU A 106 -14.14 3.94 17.54
C GLU A 106 -14.13 5.39 18.11
N LEU A 107 -14.63 6.38 17.35
CA LEU A 107 -14.70 7.79 17.76
C LEU A 107 -15.65 8.08 18.96
N ARG A 108 -16.11 7.05 19.68
CA ARG A 108 -17.05 7.22 20.80
C ARG A 108 -16.37 7.64 22.11
N GLU A 109 -15.05 7.51 22.21
CA GLU A 109 -14.28 7.98 23.36
C GLU A 109 -13.65 9.36 23.07
N LYS A 110 -13.80 10.31 24.01
CA LYS A 110 -13.33 11.69 23.81
C LYS A 110 -11.81 11.81 23.59
N GLY A 111 -11.02 10.80 23.99
CA GLY A 111 -9.57 10.76 23.78
C GLY A 111 -9.14 10.29 22.39
N THR A 112 -9.85 9.33 21.78
CA THR A 112 -9.48 8.74 20.48
C THR A 112 -9.77 9.69 19.31
N THR A 113 -10.75 10.60 19.47
CA THR A 113 -11.10 11.58 18.43
C THR A 113 -9.98 12.57 18.13
N PHE A 114 -9.24 13.02 19.15
CA PHE A 114 -8.14 13.99 18.95
C PHE A 114 -7.00 13.40 18.13
N VAL A 115 -6.64 12.14 18.39
CA VAL A 115 -5.58 11.42 17.66
C VAL A 115 -5.96 11.23 16.19
N GLY A 116 -7.21 10.87 15.91
CA GLY A 116 -7.74 10.76 14.55
C GLY A 116 -7.68 12.08 13.78
N ILE A 117 -8.15 13.17 14.37
CA ILE A 117 -8.12 14.50 13.74
C ILE A 117 -6.67 14.97 13.52
N ALA A 118 -5.79 14.80 14.51
CA ALA A 118 -4.38 15.17 14.39
C ALA A 118 -3.67 14.41 13.27
N SER A 119 -3.93 13.11 13.11
CA SER A 119 -3.35 12.30 12.03
C SER A 119 -3.87 12.70 10.65
N ILE A 120 -5.16 12.97 10.49
CA ILE A 120 -5.73 13.48 9.24
C ILE A 120 -5.12 14.84 8.88
N ALA A 121 -5.06 15.77 9.84
CA ALA A 121 -4.45 17.08 9.64
C ALA A 121 -2.97 16.98 9.25
N PHE A 122 -2.23 16.05 9.87
CA PHE A 122 -0.82 15.80 9.56
C PHE A 122 -0.62 15.23 8.15
N VAL A 123 -1.44 14.26 7.72
CA VAL A 123 -1.41 13.72 6.35
C VAL A 123 -1.74 14.83 5.34
N VAL A 124 -2.82 15.58 5.54
CA VAL A 124 -3.18 16.70 4.67
C VAL A 124 -2.04 17.72 4.59
N TYR A 125 -1.40 18.03 5.71
CA TYR A 125 -0.26 18.95 5.79
C TYR A 125 0.94 18.48 4.94
N ILE A 126 1.37 17.23 5.09
CA ILE A 126 2.49 16.65 4.33
C ILE A 126 2.18 16.66 2.84
N PHE A 127 1.00 16.19 2.46
CA PHE A 127 0.62 16.05 1.06
C PHE A 127 0.42 17.38 0.36
N GLY A 128 -0.24 18.36 1.00
CA GLY A 128 -0.36 19.68 0.41
C GLY A 128 0.96 20.45 0.36
N ALA A 129 1.91 20.19 1.27
CA ALA A 129 3.26 20.73 1.16
C ALA A 129 4.01 20.13 -0.04
N SER A 130 3.86 18.83 -0.28
CA SER A 130 4.48 18.13 -1.42
C SER A 130 3.95 18.62 -2.79
N LEU A 131 2.65 18.95 -2.87
CA LEU A 131 2.03 19.52 -4.07
C LEU A 131 2.31 21.02 -4.25
N ARG A 132 3.11 21.62 -3.36
CA ARG A 132 3.41 23.07 -3.34
C ARG A 132 2.14 23.93 -3.19
N PHE A 133 1.04 23.42 -2.63
CA PHE A 133 -0.20 24.19 -2.40
C PHE A 133 -0.01 25.31 -1.38
N TRP A 134 0.83 25.08 -0.39
CA TRP A 134 1.32 26.11 0.51
C TRP A 134 2.84 26.08 0.49
N ARG A 135 3.44 27.26 0.60
CA ARG A 135 4.81 27.38 1.08
C ARG A 135 4.75 27.05 2.56
N ALA A 136 4.85 25.76 2.88
CA ALA A 136 5.10 25.35 4.25
C ALA A 136 6.30 26.17 4.75
N PRO A 137 6.33 26.60 6.02
CA PRO A 137 7.54 27.17 6.59
C PRO A 137 8.61 26.07 6.55
N TYR A 138 9.37 26.03 5.44
CA TYR A 138 10.40 25.03 5.16
C TYR A 138 11.47 25.04 6.27
N ASP A 139 11.55 26.11 7.05
CA ASP A 139 12.40 26.21 8.24
C ASP A 139 12.04 25.24 9.35
N ILE A 140 10.75 24.91 9.58
CA ILE A 140 10.35 24.03 10.70
C ILE A 140 10.84 22.59 10.48
N PHE A 141 10.99 22.18 9.23
CA PHE A 141 11.51 20.87 8.83
C PHE A 141 12.80 20.98 8.01
N SER A 142 13.54 22.08 8.13
CA SER A 142 14.82 22.26 7.42
C SER A 142 15.86 21.19 7.81
N TRP A 143 15.72 20.63 9.01
CA TRP A 143 16.49 19.50 9.52
C TRP A 143 16.07 18.15 8.93
N TRP A 144 14.92 18.07 8.26
CA TRP A 144 14.39 16.86 7.63
C TRP A 144 14.85 16.78 6.17
N SER A 145 16.10 16.37 5.98
CA SER A 145 16.68 16.16 4.64
C SER A 145 16.49 14.72 4.14
N SER A 146 16.94 14.43 2.91
CA SER A 146 16.97 13.05 2.38
C SER A 146 17.85 12.16 3.27
N GLN A 147 18.97 12.69 3.77
CA GLN A 147 19.86 11.98 4.69
C GLN A 147 19.15 11.64 6.02
N THR A 148 18.37 12.57 6.57
CA THR A 148 17.58 12.32 7.79
C THR A 148 16.54 11.24 7.55
N THR A 149 15.88 11.26 6.39
CA THR A 149 14.87 10.26 6.02
C THR A 149 15.49 8.87 5.87
N GLU A 150 16.62 8.76 5.17
CA GLU A 150 17.38 7.51 5.02
C GLU A 150 17.82 6.96 6.39
N LEU A 151 18.34 7.82 7.26
CA LEU A 151 18.76 7.44 8.61
C LEU A 151 17.58 6.94 9.46
N ILE A 152 16.42 7.60 9.38
CA ILE A 152 15.20 7.16 10.07
C ILE A 152 14.76 5.79 9.54
N ILE A 153 14.79 5.57 8.23
CA ILE A 153 14.42 4.27 7.64
C ILE A 153 15.37 3.17 8.14
N ILE A 154 16.69 3.42 8.14
CA ILE A 154 17.68 2.48 8.67
C ILE A 154 17.39 2.18 10.15
N LEU A 155 17.11 3.21 10.96
CA LEU A 155 16.84 3.05 12.39
C LEU A 155 15.52 2.30 12.66
N LEU A 156 14.51 2.51 11.81
CA LEU A 156 13.20 1.85 11.89
C LEU A 156 13.32 0.36 11.50
N ILE A 157 14.02 0.05 10.41
CA ILE A 157 14.32 -1.33 10.01
C ILE A 157 15.17 -2.02 11.07
N PHE A 158 16.20 -1.34 11.59
CA PHE A 158 17.05 -1.87 12.66
C PHE A 158 16.25 -2.16 13.92
N GLY A 159 15.38 -1.23 14.35
CA GLY A 159 14.49 -1.45 15.49
C GLY A 159 13.50 -2.60 15.28
N LEU A 160 13.01 -2.78 14.05
CA LEU A 160 12.14 -3.90 13.69
C LEU A 160 12.89 -5.24 13.73
N ILE A 161 14.15 -5.27 13.27
CA ILE A 161 15.02 -6.44 13.36
C ILE A 161 15.33 -6.77 14.83
N VAL A 162 15.69 -5.79 15.66
CA VAL A 162 15.94 -6.00 17.09
C VAL A 162 14.67 -6.51 17.77
N ARG A 163 13.52 -5.90 17.50
CA ARG A 163 12.23 -6.39 18.01
C ARG A 163 11.91 -7.81 17.55
N PHE A 164 12.30 -8.20 16.34
CA PHE A 164 12.09 -9.54 15.82
C PHE A 164 13.04 -10.57 16.47
N ILE A 165 14.28 -10.18 16.77
CA ILE A 165 15.28 -11.05 17.40
C ILE A 165 15.08 -11.16 18.91
N THR A 166 14.78 -10.05 19.57
CA THR A 166 14.53 -9.94 21.02
C THR A 166 13.05 -10.15 21.35
N GLY A 167 12.19 -10.32 20.34
CA GLY A 167 10.82 -10.75 20.51
C GLY A 167 10.82 -12.20 20.94
N ASP A 168 11.14 -12.44 22.21
CA ASP A 168 10.96 -13.73 22.83
C ASP A 168 9.49 -14.11 22.64
N ASP A 169 9.27 -15.23 21.94
CA ASP A 169 8.01 -15.93 21.92
C ASP A 169 7.69 -16.37 23.36
N HIS A 170 7.17 -15.45 24.15
CA HIS A 170 6.26 -15.80 25.23
C HIS A 170 5.00 -16.33 24.55
N GLY A 171 5.10 -17.59 24.10
CA GLY A 171 3.99 -18.43 23.77
C GLY A 171 3.01 -18.32 24.92
N VAL A 172 1.95 -17.55 24.68
CA VAL A 172 0.81 -17.44 25.56
C VAL A 172 0.21 -18.84 25.64
N ASN A 173 0.66 -19.59 26.63
CA ASN A 173 0.20 -20.92 26.95
C ASN A 173 -1.17 -20.78 27.62
N ARG A 174 -2.17 -20.34 26.85
CA ARG A 174 -3.58 -20.22 27.24
C ARG A 174 -4.36 -21.52 27.04
N GLY A 175 -3.66 -22.64 26.87
CA GLY A 175 -4.27 -23.97 26.71
C GLY A 175 -4.24 -24.85 27.96
N SER A 176 -3.51 -24.48 29.02
CA SER A 176 -3.32 -25.35 30.19
C SER A 176 -4.27 -25.06 31.35
N GLY A 177 -5.00 -23.94 31.37
CA GLY A 177 -5.93 -23.63 32.47
C GLY A 177 -7.29 -24.31 32.31
N GLU A 178 -7.90 -24.21 31.12
CA GLU A 178 -9.27 -24.66 30.88
C GLU A 178 -9.43 -26.19 30.88
N ASN A 179 -8.38 -26.92 30.44
CA ASN A 179 -8.36 -28.37 30.52
C ASN A 179 -8.07 -28.89 31.94
N GLN A 180 -7.40 -28.10 32.78
CA GLN A 180 -7.09 -28.51 34.14
C GLN A 180 -8.34 -28.46 35.02
N ASP A 181 -9.14 -27.40 34.90
CA ASP A 181 -10.41 -27.27 35.62
C ASP A 181 -11.42 -28.35 35.19
N ALA A 182 -11.48 -28.65 33.89
CA ALA A 182 -12.30 -29.73 33.36
C ALA A 182 -11.84 -31.12 33.83
N TYR A 183 -10.52 -31.34 33.93
CA TYR A 183 -9.95 -32.57 34.45
C TYR A 183 -10.24 -32.74 35.94
N ASP A 184 -10.01 -31.69 36.74
CA ASP A 184 -10.23 -31.71 38.19
C ASP A 184 -11.71 -31.93 38.54
N THR A 185 -12.62 -31.33 37.78
CA THR A 185 -14.07 -31.53 37.94
C THR A 185 -14.47 -32.98 37.65
N ARG A 186 -13.90 -33.60 36.61
CA ARG A 186 -14.17 -35.02 36.27
C ARG A 186 -13.61 -35.97 37.32
N VAL A 187 -12.41 -35.70 37.85
CA VAL A 187 -11.80 -36.50 38.92
C VAL A 187 -12.59 -36.38 40.22
N ALA A 188 -13.07 -35.19 40.58
CA ALA A 188 -13.92 -34.99 41.74
C ALA A 188 -15.25 -35.76 41.61
N ALA A 189 -15.92 -35.66 40.46
CA ALA A 189 -17.16 -36.38 40.18
C ALA A 189 -16.98 -37.92 40.24
N ALA A 190 -15.88 -38.44 39.70
CA ALA A 190 -15.57 -39.87 39.76
C ALA A 190 -15.32 -40.37 41.20
N ARG A 191 -14.68 -39.55 42.04
CA ARG A 191 -14.47 -39.89 43.46
C ARG A 191 -15.78 -39.93 44.25
N THR A 192 -16.71 -39.01 43.98
CA THR A 192 -18.04 -39.01 44.61
C THR A 192 -18.88 -40.21 44.18
N ALA A 193 -18.85 -40.59 42.91
CA ALA A 193 -19.57 -41.77 42.41
C ALA A 193 -19.07 -43.07 43.07
N ARG A 194 -17.75 -43.28 43.15
CA ARG A 194 -17.18 -44.46 43.82
C ARG A 194 -17.51 -44.54 45.31
N ARG A 195 -17.59 -43.41 46.01
CA ARG A 195 -18.03 -43.38 47.42
C ARG A 195 -19.49 -43.77 47.58
N ALA A 196 -20.36 -43.36 46.65
CA ALA A 196 -21.76 -43.76 46.64
C ALA A 196 -21.90 -45.27 46.44
N GLU A 197 -21.22 -45.84 45.44
CA GLU A 197 -21.23 -47.29 45.17
C GLU A 197 -20.73 -48.13 46.36
N GLN A 198 -19.64 -47.70 47.02
CA GLN A 198 -19.14 -48.38 48.22
C GLN A 198 -20.15 -48.34 49.38
N SER A 199 -20.87 -47.24 49.56
CA SER A 199 -21.90 -47.14 50.61
C SER A 199 -23.08 -48.08 50.35
N THR A 200 -23.49 -48.23 49.08
CA THR A 200 -24.57 -49.15 48.68
C THR A 200 -24.16 -50.61 48.88
N TYR A 201 -22.90 -50.95 48.58
CA TYR A 201 -22.40 -52.31 48.77
C TYR A 201 -22.30 -52.70 50.25
N VAL A 202 -21.88 -51.76 51.11
CA VAL A 202 -21.81 -51.98 52.57
C VAL A 202 -23.20 -52.08 53.20
N GLY A 203 -24.19 -51.33 52.70
CA GLY A 203 -25.59 -51.44 53.16
C GLY A 203 -26.23 -52.80 52.83
N ARG A 204 -25.90 -53.39 51.67
CA ARG A 204 -26.46 -54.68 51.24
C ARG A 204 -25.94 -55.86 52.07
N ARG A 205 -24.66 -55.85 52.47
CA ARG A 205 -24.06 -56.87 53.35
C ARG A 205 -24.56 -56.87 54.80
N ARG A 206 -25.33 -55.85 55.22
CA ARG A 206 -25.85 -55.77 56.59
C ARG A 206 -27.24 -56.39 56.75
N ASN A 207 -27.89 -56.75 55.64
CA ASN A 207 -29.24 -57.30 55.58
C ASN A 207 -29.25 -58.78 55.12
N GLU A 208 -28.08 -59.40 55.02
CA GLU A 208 -27.88 -60.85 54.88
C GLU A 208 -27.33 -61.39 56.21
#